data_AF-A0A955NK72-F1
#
_entry.id   AF-A0A955NK72-F1
#
_cell.length_a   1.000
_cell.length_b   1.000
_cell.length_c   1.000
_cell.angle_alpha   90.00
_cell.angle_beta   90.00
_cell.angle_gamma   90.00
#
_symmetry.space_group_name_H-M   'P 1'
#
loop_
_entity.id
_entity.type
_entity.pdbx_description
1 polymer ?
#
loop_
_entity_poly.entity_id
_entity_poly.type
_entity_poly.pdbx_seq_one_letter_code
_entity_poly.pdbx_strand_id
1 'polypeptide(L)'
;MFRATQMIATVLIWSTMVSAQTPPKVIFDTDMTGDCDDCGALAALHALADNGEVEILGCIASFGAVPYVAGCIDAINTYYGRGDLPIGAEQSDFGRPD
;
A
#
# COMPACT_ATOMS: atom_id res chain seq x y z
N MET A 1 28.09 43.43 12.09
CA MET A 1 27.45 42.28 12.79
C MET A 1 25.95 42.10 12.52
N PHE A 2 25.19 43.14 12.11
CA PHE A 2 23.73 43.00 11.87
C PHE A 2 23.30 42.29 10.57
N ARG A 3 24.18 42.13 9.58
CA ARG A 3 23.87 41.47 8.29
C ARG A 3 23.92 39.93 8.33
N ALA A 4 24.67 39.36 9.27
CA ALA A 4 24.84 37.90 9.37
C ALA A 4 23.65 37.23 10.07
N THR A 5 23.03 37.89 11.05
CA THR A 5 21.84 37.42 11.75
C THR A 5 20.60 37.39 10.86
N GLN A 6 20.45 38.33 9.92
CA GLN A 6 19.33 38.32 8.97
C GLN A 6 19.44 37.18 7.94
N MET A 7 20.65 36.83 7.46
CA MET A 7 20.82 35.69 6.52
C MET A 7 20.50 34.34 7.16
N ILE A 8 20.84 34.13 8.44
CA ILE A 8 20.52 32.89 9.16
C ILE A 8 19.01 32.75 9.38
N ALA A 9 18.32 33.85 9.66
CA ALA A 9 16.86 33.86 9.83
C ALA A 9 16.11 33.50 8.52
N THR A 10 16.59 33.95 7.36
CA THR A 10 15.94 33.66 6.07
C THR A 10 16.10 32.20 5.63
N VAL A 11 17.26 31.57 5.92
CA VAL A 11 17.50 30.15 5.60
C VAL A 11 16.59 29.23 6.43
N LEU A 12 16.37 29.56 7.71
CA LEU A 12 15.49 28.78 8.60
C LEU A 12 14.01 28.81 8.17
N ILE A 13 13.55 29.90 7.55
CA ILE A 13 12.14 30.03 7.09
C ILE A 13 11.87 29.15 5.87
N TRP A 14 12.83 29.00 4.94
CA TRP A 14 12.66 28.13 3.75
C TRP A 14 12.73 26.63 4.08
N SER A 15 13.47 26.21 5.11
CA SER A 15 13.54 24.80 5.53
C SER A 15 12.21 24.24 6.07
N THR A 16 11.25 25.10 6.42
CA THR A 16 9.95 24.68 6.96
C THR A 16 8.87 24.45 5.89
N MET A 17 9.18 24.70 4.62
CA MET A 17 8.26 24.53 3.49
C MET A 17 8.41 23.15 2.82
N VAL A 18 8.68 22.10 3.60
CA VAL A 18 8.45 20.73 3.09
C VAL A 18 6.95 20.54 3.07
N SER A 19 6.35 20.61 1.89
CA SER A 19 4.93 20.29 1.70
C SER A 19 4.70 18.85 2.18
N ALA A 20 3.85 18.66 3.18
CA ALA A 20 3.35 17.34 3.53
C ALA A 20 2.56 16.81 2.33
N GLN A 21 3.18 15.98 1.52
CA GLN A 21 2.49 15.33 0.41
C GLN A 21 1.53 14.30 0.98
N THR A 22 0.25 14.37 0.62
CA THR A 22 -0.72 13.35 1.01
C THR A 22 -0.21 11.98 0.54
N PRO A 23 -0.19 10.95 1.41
CA PRO A 23 0.22 9.62 1.01
C PRO A 23 -0.61 9.15 -0.20
N PRO A 24 0.01 8.57 -1.24
CA PRO A 24 -0.72 7.97 -2.34
C PRO A 24 -1.67 6.89 -1.83
N LYS A 25 -2.88 6.89 -2.40
CA LYS A 25 -3.90 5.89 -2.13
C LYS A 25 -3.75 4.75 -3.13
N VAL A 26 -3.64 3.51 -2.63
CA VAL A 26 -3.28 2.34 -3.44
C VAL A 26 -4.39 1.29 -3.36
N ILE A 27 -4.78 0.76 -4.51
CA ILE A 27 -5.48 -0.52 -4.63
C ILE A 27 -4.42 -1.52 -5.10
N PHE A 28 -4.27 -2.64 -4.39
CA PHE A 28 -3.32 -3.68 -4.75
C PHE A 28 -4.01 -4.80 -5.53
N ASP A 29 -3.73 -4.89 -6.82
CA ASP A 29 -4.29 -5.88 -7.72
C ASP A 29 -3.25 -6.97 -7.98
N THR A 30 -3.58 -8.23 -7.69
CA THR A 30 -2.63 -9.34 -7.69
C THR A 30 -3.33 -10.67 -8.01
N ASP A 31 -2.64 -11.53 -8.75
CA ASP A 31 -3.02 -12.92 -8.99
C ASP A 31 -2.31 -13.89 -8.05
N MET A 32 -1.95 -13.45 -6.83
CA MET A 32 -1.23 -14.17 -5.76
C MET A 32 -1.43 -15.69 -5.76
N THR A 33 -0.59 -16.38 -6.52
CA THR A 33 -0.70 -17.82 -6.80
C THR A 33 0.60 -18.59 -6.52
N GLY A 34 1.23 -19.17 -7.54
CA GLY A 34 2.18 -20.28 -7.40
C GLY A 34 3.56 -19.88 -6.89
N ASP A 35 3.95 -18.62 -7.02
CA ASP A 35 5.19 -18.03 -6.55
C ASP A 35 4.96 -17.02 -5.40
N CYS A 36 6.08 -16.55 -4.83
CA CYS A 36 6.08 -15.83 -3.56
C CYS A 36 6.22 -14.31 -3.68
N ASP A 37 6.40 -13.79 -4.90
CA ASP A 37 6.65 -12.37 -5.14
C ASP A 37 5.42 -11.51 -4.84
N ASP A 38 4.20 -11.95 -5.14
CA ASP A 38 2.97 -11.25 -4.75
C ASP A 38 2.83 -11.09 -3.23
N CYS A 39 3.15 -12.15 -2.49
CA CYS A 39 3.17 -12.11 -1.02
C CYS A 39 4.21 -11.09 -0.52
N GLY A 40 5.40 -11.09 -1.14
CA GLY A 40 6.47 -10.13 -0.84
C GLY A 40 6.07 -8.69 -1.19
N ALA A 41 5.37 -8.48 -2.29
CA ALA A 41 4.88 -7.17 -2.72
C ALA A 41 3.82 -6.63 -1.75
N LEU A 42 2.85 -7.45 -1.34
CA LEU A 42 1.85 -7.06 -0.33
C LEU A 42 2.52 -6.77 1.03
N ALA A 43 3.49 -7.57 1.45
CA ALA A 43 4.28 -7.33 2.66
C ALA A 43 5.04 -5.99 2.60
N ALA A 44 5.68 -5.68 1.48
CA ALA A 44 6.36 -4.40 1.28
C ALA A 44 5.37 -3.22 1.29
N LEU A 45 4.20 -3.38 0.68
CA LEU A 45 3.15 -2.37 0.70
C LEU A 45 2.64 -2.09 2.12
N HIS A 46 2.49 -3.12 2.96
CA HIS A 46 2.18 -2.94 4.38
C HIS A 46 3.27 -2.18 5.13
N ALA A 47 4.55 -2.49 4.89
CA ALA A 47 5.65 -1.76 5.52
C ALA A 47 5.67 -0.27 5.13
N LEU A 48 5.39 0.04 3.85
CA LEU A 48 5.21 1.43 3.41
C LEU A 48 4.02 2.09 4.10
N ALA A 49 2.92 1.36 4.30
CA ALA A 49 1.75 1.88 5.01
C ALA A 49 2.03 2.11 6.50
N ASP A 50 2.82 1.25 7.15
CA ASP A 50 3.27 1.42 8.53
C ASP A 50 4.16 2.67 8.68
N ASN A 51 4.95 3.00 7.65
CA ASN A 51 5.76 4.22 7.59
C ASN A 51 4.96 5.49 7.25
N GLY A 52 3.65 5.36 6.97
CA GLY A 52 2.82 6.48 6.50
C GLY A 52 3.13 6.93 5.07
N GLU A 53 3.83 6.12 4.28
CA GLU A 53 4.23 6.44 2.91
C GLU A 53 3.11 6.12 1.91
N VAL A 54 2.14 5.28 2.26
CA VAL A 54 0.97 4.95 1.43
C VAL A 54 -0.29 4.75 2.28
N GLU A 55 -1.46 4.91 1.67
CA GLU A 55 -2.76 4.53 2.22
C GLU A 55 -3.32 3.36 1.38
N ILE A 56 -3.43 2.17 1.96
CA ILE A 56 -4.02 1.00 1.27
C ILE A 56 -5.54 1.12 1.34
N LEU A 57 -6.20 1.15 0.19
CA LEU A 57 -7.66 1.24 0.08
C LEU A 57 -8.34 -0.13 0.04
N GLY A 58 -7.62 -1.16 -0.39
CA GLY A 58 -8.13 -2.51 -0.58
C GLY A 58 -7.27 -3.32 -1.55
N CYS A 59 -7.66 -4.57 -1.74
CA CYS A 59 -6.99 -5.51 -2.62
C CYS A 59 -7.96 -6.11 -3.63
N ILE A 60 -7.43 -6.58 -4.77
CA ILE A 60 -8.18 -7.33 -5.78
C ILE A 60 -7.47 -8.66 -6.00
N ALA A 61 -8.23 -9.76 -5.91
CA ALA A 61 -7.80 -11.10 -6.25
C ALA A 61 -8.09 -11.37 -7.74
N SER A 62 -7.08 -11.26 -8.58
CA SER A 62 -7.18 -11.31 -10.05
C SER A 62 -6.77 -12.65 -10.65
N PHE A 63 -7.26 -13.74 -10.08
CA PHE A 63 -6.98 -15.10 -10.57
C PHE A 63 -8.27 -15.94 -10.69
N GLY A 64 -9.20 -15.48 -11.52
CA GLY A 64 -10.46 -16.20 -11.71
C GLY A 64 -11.31 -16.26 -10.43
N ALA A 65 -12.37 -17.09 -10.47
CA ALA A 65 -13.22 -17.38 -9.32
C ALA A 65 -12.56 -18.34 -8.29
N VAL A 66 -11.22 -18.34 -8.17
CA VAL A 66 -10.49 -19.20 -7.24
C VAL A 66 -10.49 -18.56 -5.84
N PRO A 67 -11.14 -19.18 -4.84
CA PRO A 67 -11.33 -18.55 -3.53
C PRO A 67 -10.02 -18.41 -2.72
N TYR A 68 -8.99 -19.18 -3.06
CA TYR A 68 -7.74 -19.23 -2.29
C TYR A 68 -6.92 -17.94 -2.40
N VAL A 69 -7.00 -17.21 -3.50
CA VAL A 69 -6.26 -15.95 -3.69
C VAL A 69 -6.80 -14.88 -2.74
N ALA A 70 -8.12 -14.71 -2.70
CA ALA A 70 -8.76 -13.80 -1.75
C ALA A 70 -8.48 -14.19 -0.28
N GLY A 71 -8.49 -15.49 0.02
CA GLY A 71 -8.16 -15.98 1.37
C GLY A 71 -6.69 -15.76 1.76
N CYS A 72 -5.75 -15.87 0.81
CA CYS A 72 -4.33 -15.58 1.05
C CYS A 72 -4.12 -14.09 1.35
N ILE A 73 -4.73 -13.21 0.56
CA ILE A 73 -4.72 -11.76 0.77
C ILE A 73 -5.30 -11.42 2.15
N ASP A 74 -6.45 -11.99 2.52
CA ASP A 74 -7.08 -11.78 3.83
C ASP A 74 -6.17 -12.18 5.00
N ALA A 75 -5.52 -13.35 4.88
CA ALA A 75 -4.59 -13.84 5.89
C ALA A 75 -3.39 -12.89 6.08
N ILE A 76 -2.81 -12.39 4.98
CA ILE A 76 -1.68 -11.44 5.02
C ILE A 76 -2.13 -10.09 5.58
N ASN A 77 -3.24 -9.53 5.08
CA ASN A 77 -3.82 -8.28 5.57
C ASN A 77 -4.08 -8.36 7.08
N THR A 78 -4.65 -9.47 7.55
CA THR A 78 -4.91 -9.73 8.98
C THR A 78 -3.61 -9.81 9.78
N TYR A 79 -2.57 -10.49 9.26
CA TYR A 79 -1.27 -10.55 9.91
C TYR A 79 -0.65 -9.16 10.13
N TYR A 80 -0.80 -8.25 9.17
CA TYR A 80 -0.36 -6.85 9.28
C TYR A 80 -1.36 -5.92 9.99
N GLY A 81 -2.37 -6.47 10.69
CA GLY A 81 -3.34 -5.71 11.48
C GLY A 81 -4.34 -4.91 10.66
N ARG A 82 -4.55 -5.25 9.38
CA ARG A 82 -5.45 -4.57 8.44
C ARG A 82 -6.47 -5.53 7.81
N GLY A 83 -6.98 -6.48 8.59
CA GLY A 83 -7.96 -7.47 8.14
C GLY A 83 -9.30 -6.89 7.67
N ASP A 84 -9.62 -5.64 8.03
CA ASP A 84 -10.84 -4.95 7.59
C ASP A 84 -10.73 -4.35 6.18
N LEU A 85 -9.58 -4.49 5.50
CA LEU A 85 -9.41 -4.00 4.14
C LEU A 85 -10.35 -4.74 3.19
N PRO A 86 -11.10 -4.03 2.32
CA PRO A 86 -11.99 -4.67 1.37
C PRO A 86 -11.16 -5.47 0.35
N ILE A 87 -11.62 -6.68 0.05
CA ILE A 87 -11.04 -7.56 -0.96
C ILE A 87 -12.09 -7.78 -2.06
N GLY A 88 -11.78 -7.31 -3.26
CA GLY A 88 -12.52 -7.66 -4.47
C GLY A 88 -12.07 -9.02 -4.99
N ALA A 89 -13.00 -9.85 -5.42
CA ALA A 89 -12.70 -11.12 -6.08
C ALA A 89 -13.69 -11.34 -7.23
N GLU A 90 -13.27 -12.08 -8.25
CA GLU A 90 -14.15 -12.45 -9.35
C GLU A 90 -15.34 -13.29 -8.86
N GLN A 91 -16.54 -12.91 -9.26
CA GLN A 91 -17.77 -13.67 -9.03
C GLN A 91 -18.22 -14.24 -10.38
N SER A 92 -17.83 -15.48 -10.69
CA SER A 92 -18.27 -16.15 -11.92
C SER A 92 -18.53 -17.64 -11.71
N ASP A 93 -19.51 -18.20 -12.44
CA ASP A 93 -19.77 -19.65 -12.55
C ASP A 93 -18.74 -20.36 -13.47
N PHE A 94 -17.83 -19.60 -14.10
CA PHE A 94 -16.85 -20.07 -15.08
C PHE A 94 -15.45 -19.67 -14.65
N GLY A 95 -14.85 -20.49 -13.78
CA GLY A 95 -13.43 -20.37 -13.44
C GLY A 95 -12.54 -20.61 -14.67
N ARG A 96 -11.42 -19.88 -14.75
CA ARG A 96 -10.35 -20.23 -15.68
C ARG A 96 -9.93 -21.68 -15.42
N PRO A 97 -9.80 -22.52 -16.46
CA PRO A 97 -9.51 -23.95 -16.32
C PRO A 97 -8.02 -24.27 -16.23
N ASP A 98 -7.17 -23.28 -15.93
CA ASP A 98 -5.71 -23.43 -15.87
C ASP A 98 -5.20 -23.96 -14.52
#